data_AF-A0A8T4DMA3-F1
#
_entry.id   AF-A0A8T4DMA3-F1
#
_cell.length_a   1.000
_cell.length_b   1.000
_cell.length_c   1.000
_cell.angle_alpha   90.00
_cell.angle_beta   90.00
_cell.angle_gamma   90.00
#
_symmetry.space_group_name_H-M   'P 1'
#
loop_
_entity.id
_entity.type
_entity.pdbx_description
1 polymer ?
#
loop_
_entity_poly.entity_id
_entity_poly.type
_entity_poly.pdbx_seq_one_letter_code
_entity_poly.pdbx_strand_id
1 'polypeptide(L)'
;MGVEILVQEALVEGGLASVFYASFCIPATVYQDVEMNEMASARMLEIESRGDPGIFVHDYTVSPYGLQGFFVASPKKKLTLDLAEAILKGFKVDYVIRS
;
A
#
# COMPACT_ATOMS: atom_id res chain seq x y z
N MET A 1 18.29 2.05 -3.98
CA MET A 1 17.75 1.07 -3.01
C MET A 1 16.24 1.09 -3.19
N GLY A 2 15.63 -0.02 -3.59
CA GLY A 2 14.17 -0.08 -3.77
C GLY A 2 13.43 -0.29 -2.44
N VAL A 3 12.17 0.10 -2.40
CA VAL A 3 11.25 -0.15 -1.27
C VAL A 3 10.85 -1.62 -1.25
N GLU A 4 10.89 -2.23 -0.07
CA GLU A 4 10.45 -3.61 0.13
C GLU A 4 8.95 -3.61 0.46
N ILE A 5 8.18 -4.38 -0.33
CA ILE A 5 6.78 -4.68 -0.01
C ILE A 5 6.74 -6.02 0.71
N LEU A 6 6.26 -6.01 1.95
CA LEU A 6 6.01 -7.23 2.72
C LEU A 6 4.53 -7.58 2.61
N VAL A 7 4.21 -8.77 2.09
CA VAL A 7 2.83 -9.26 1.98
C VAL A 7 2.60 -10.40 2.96
N GLN A 8 1.54 -10.29 3.77
CA GLN A 8 1.17 -11.30 4.75
C GLN A 8 -0.30 -11.69 4.58
N GLU A 9 -0.60 -12.97 4.74
CA GLU A 9 -1.96 -13.46 4.89
C GLU A 9 -2.27 -13.57 6.39
N ALA A 10 -3.38 -12.98 6.82
CA ALA A 10 -3.95 -13.27 8.14
C ALA A 10 -5.35 -13.87 7.99
N LEU A 11 -5.64 -14.80 8.87
CA LEU A 11 -6.95 -15.41 8.99
C LEU A 11 -7.78 -14.58 9.96
N VAL A 12 -8.95 -14.12 9.51
CA VAL A 12 -9.90 -13.42 10.39
C VAL A 12 -10.58 -14.46 11.30
N GLU A 13 -10.82 -14.06 12.55
CA GLU A 13 -11.30 -14.92 13.63
C GLU A 13 -12.44 -15.86 13.17
N GLY A 14 -12.28 -17.16 13.46
CA GLY A 14 -13.16 -18.23 12.97
C GLY A 14 -12.70 -18.91 11.68
N GLY A 15 -11.62 -18.44 11.02
CA GLY A 15 -11.02 -19.10 9.85
C GLY A 15 -11.87 -19.05 8.58
N LEU A 16 -12.92 -18.23 8.58
CA LEU A 16 -13.92 -18.16 7.50
C LEU A 16 -13.51 -17.22 6.36
N ALA A 17 -12.53 -16.34 6.58
CA ALA A 17 -12.03 -15.40 5.58
C ALA A 17 -10.54 -15.11 5.77
N SER A 18 -9.79 -15.10 4.67
CA SER A 18 -8.42 -14.57 4.62
C SER A 18 -8.45 -13.09 4.27
N VAL A 19 -7.60 -12.31 4.93
CA VAL A 19 -7.26 -10.95 4.54
C VAL A 19 -5.77 -10.90 4.27
N PHE A 20 -5.41 -10.29 3.15
CA PHE A 20 -4.03 -10.09 2.74
C PHE A 20 -3.64 -8.65 3.02
N TYR A 21 -2.53 -8.47 3.71
CA TYR A 21 -1.97 -7.19 4.10
C TYR A 21 -0.66 -6.97 3.34
N ALA A 22 -0.42 -5.75 2.90
CA ALA A 22 0.88 -5.29 2.43
C ALA A 22 1.29 -4.05 3.21
N SER A 23 2.55 -4.01 3.65
CA SER A 23 3.13 -2.83 4.28
C SER A 23 4.45 -2.45 3.63
N PHE A 24 4.67 -1.15 3.48
CA PHE A 24 5.89 -0.58 2.94
C PHE A 24 6.12 0.83 3.47
N CYS A 25 7.32 1.38 3.28
CA CYS A 25 7.67 2.73 3.70
C CYS A 25 8.30 3.50 2.53
N ILE A 26 8.00 4.78 2.42
CA ILE A 26 8.66 5.72 1.50
C ILE A 26 9.31 6.86 2.30
N PRO A 27 10.31 7.56 1.75
CA PRO A 27 10.85 8.77 2.37
C PRO A 27 9.75 9.82 2.59
N ALA A 28 9.71 10.45 3.77
CA ALA A 28 8.73 11.50 4.07
C ALA A 28 8.85 12.69 3.11
N THR A 29 10.05 12.96 2.59
CA THR A 29 10.28 13.98 1.56
C THR A 29 9.54 13.71 0.26
N VAL A 30 9.41 12.43 -0.14
CA VAL A 30 8.62 12.02 -1.32
C VAL A 30 7.12 12.12 -1.04
N TYR A 31 6.70 11.74 0.17
CA TYR A 31 5.29 11.85 0.58
C TYR A 31 4.78 13.30 0.65
N GLN A 32 5.64 14.24 1.07
CA GLN A 32 5.36 15.66 1.18
C GLN A 32 5.39 16.41 -0.16
N ASP A 33 5.88 15.76 -1.23
CA ASP A 33 5.82 16.31 -2.58
C ASP A 33 4.37 16.25 -3.09
N VAL A 34 3.79 17.42 -3.36
CA VAL A 34 2.38 17.56 -3.75
C VAL A 34 2.08 16.83 -5.05
N GLU A 35 2.95 16.92 -6.06
CA GLU A 35 2.73 16.27 -7.36
C GLU A 35 2.73 14.74 -7.19
N MET A 36 3.68 14.21 -6.42
CA MET A 36 3.77 12.77 -6.14
C MET A 36 2.57 12.26 -5.35
N ASN A 37 2.10 13.05 -4.38
CA ASN A 37 0.94 12.71 -3.58
C ASN A 37 -0.36 12.69 -4.41
N GLU A 38 -0.54 13.67 -5.31
CA GLU A 38 -1.66 13.69 -6.25
C GLU A 38 -1.62 12.49 -7.21
N MET A 39 -0.44 12.14 -7.73
CA MET A 39 -0.28 10.96 -8.59
C MET A 39 -0.59 9.65 -7.86
N ALA A 40 -0.09 9.47 -6.64
CA ALA A 40 -0.41 8.32 -5.80
C ALA A 40 -1.91 8.24 -5.50
N SER A 41 -2.53 9.36 -5.17
CA SER A 41 -3.97 9.45 -4.91
C SER A 41 -4.81 9.08 -6.14
N ALA A 42 -4.46 9.59 -7.32
CA ALA A 42 -5.14 9.26 -8.56
C ALA A 42 -5.07 7.75 -8.89
N ARG A 43 -3.93 7.12 -8.62
CA ARG A 43 -3.73 5.67 -8.83
C ARG A 43 -4.50 4.81 -7.84
N MET A 44 -4.59 5.22 -6.57
CA MET A 44 -5.44 4.56 -5.58
C MET A 44 -6.91 4.62 -5.99
N LEU A 45 -7.39 5.81 -6.39
CA LEU A 45 -8.77 6.01 -6.86
C LEU A 45 -9.10 5.16 -8.10
N GLU A 46 -8.15 4.97 -9.02
CA GLU A 46 -8.31 4.08 -10.19
C GLU A 46 -8.63 2.63 -9.77
N ILE A 47 -8.05 2.15 -8.67
CA ILE A 47 -8.30 0.80 -8.17
C ILE A 47 -9.59 0.74 -7.35
N GLU A 48 -9.81 1.72 -6.47
CA GLU A 48 -11.04 1.79 -5.65
C GLU A 48 -12.30 1.90 -6.51
N SER A 49 -12.24 2.65 -7.62
CA SER A 49 -13.34 2.78 -8.59
C SER A 49 -13.74 1.48 -9.30
N ARG A 50 -12.95 0.40 -9.19
CA ARG A 50 -13.30 -0.93 -9.71
C ARG A 50 -14.39 -1.61 -8.89
N GLY A 51 -14.71 -1.08 -7.70
CA GLY A 51 -15.82 -1.56 -6.87
C GLY A 51 -15.55 -2.89 -6.17
N ASP A 52 -14.28 -3.29 -6.02
CA ASP A 52 -13.92 -4.46 -5.22
C ASP A 52 -14.18 -4.17 -3.72
N PRO A 53 -15.04 -4.94 -3.03
CA PRO A 53 -15.34 -4.70 -1.62
C PRO A 53 -14.17 -5.12 -0.71
N GLY A 54 -14.08 -4.46 0.44
CA GLY A 54 -13.15 -4.83 1.53
C GLY A 54 -11.72 -4.31 1.35
N ILE A 55 -11.51 -3.27 0.55
CA ILE A 55 -10.23 -2.56 0.45
C ILE A 55 -10.05 -1.65 1.67
N PHE A 56 -8.84 -1.64 2.23
CA PHE A 56 -8.43 -0.70 3.27
C PHE A 56 -7.04 -0.18 2.97
N VAL A 57 -6.86 1.15 2.98
CA VAL A 57 -5.56 1.81 2.88
C VAL A 57 -5.42 2.75 4.06
N HIS A 58 -4.30 2.67 4.75
CA HIS A 58 -3.96 3.55 5.87
C HIS A 58 -2.49 3.93 5.79
N ASP A 59 -2.20 5.21 5.99
CA ASP A 59 -0.84 5.73 6.06
C ASP A 59 -0.56 6.36 7.43
N TYR A 60 0.69 6.29 7.85
CA TYR A 60 1.15 6.80 9.14
C TYR A 60 2.61 7.25 9.09
N THR A 61 2.94 8.28 9.87
CA THR A 61 4.31 8.81 9.93
C THR A 61 5.18 8.01 10.90
N VAL A 62 6.36 7.59 10.44
CA VAL A 62 7.34 6.83 11.25
C VAL A 62 8.42 7.81 11.76
N SER A 63 8.07 8.55 12.82
CA SER A 63 8.66 9.86 13.11
C SER A 63 10.16 9.93 13.50
N PRO A 64 10.86 8.92 14.05
CA PRO A 64 12.31 9.08 14.15
C PRO A 64 13.05 8.73 12.83
N TYR A 65 12.40 8.04 11.89
CA TYR A 65 13.07 7.52 10.69
C TYR A 65 12.87 8.39 9.44
N GLY A 66 12.06 9.44 9.51
CA GLY A 66 11.77 10.29 8.35
C GLY A 66 11.07 9.53 7.22
N LEU A 67 10.23 8.57 7.57
CA LEU A 67 9.49 7.72 6.63
C LEU A 67 7.99 7.92 6.78
N GLN A 68 7.25 7.76 5.68
CA GLN A 68 5.82 7.52 5.70
C GLN A 68 5.57 6.03 5.46
N GLY A 69 4.90 5.38 6.40
CA GLY A 69 4.46 3.99 6.30
C GLY A 69 3.08 3.91 5.65
N PHE A 70 2.89 2.85 4.87
CA PHE A 70 1.62 2.50 4.26
C PHE A 70 1.25 1.08 4.67
N PHE A 71 -0.03 0.90 4.96
CA PHE A 71 -0.67 -0.37 5.24
C PHE A 71 -1.87 -0.53 4.32
N VAL A 72 -1.89 -1.60 3.55
CA VAL A 72 -2.94 -1.91 2.57
C VAL A 72 -3.50 -3.29 2.89
N ALA A 73 -4.82 -3.44 2.89
CA ALA A 73 -5.48 -4.71 3.13
C ALA A 73 -6.60 -4.97 2.11
N SER A 74 -6.77 -6.24 1.72
CA SER A 74 -7.96 -6.69 1.00
C SER A 74 -8.18 -8.20 1.15
N PRO A 75 -9.39 -8.71 0.84
CA PRO A 75 -9.67 -10.15 0.84
C PRO A 75 -8.93 -10.95 -0.25
N LYS A 76 -8.25 -10.28 -1.20
CA LYS A 76 -7.62 -10.91 -2.36
C LYS A 76 -6.15 -10.50 -2.44
N LYS A 77 -5.23 -11.48 -2.38
CA LYS A 77 -3.77 -11.22 -2.48
C LYS A 77 -3.39 -10.34 -3.67
N LYS A 78 -3.94 -10.62 -4.85
CA LYS A 78 -3.68 -9.84 -6.07
C LYS A 78 -4.12 -8.39 -5.92
N LEU A 79 -5.28 -8.13 -5.31
CA LEU A 79 -5.78 -6.78 -5.12
C LEU A 79 -4.94 -5.99 -4.10
N THR A 80 -4.53 -6.64 -3.01
CA THR A 80 -3.59 -6.05 -2.03
C THR A 80 -2.26 -5.66 -2.70
N LEU A 81 -1.74 -6.52 -3.58
CA LEU A 81 -0.53 -6.23 -4.37
C LEU A 81 -0.75 -5.10 -5.38
N ASP A 82 -1.83 -5.16 -6.17
CA ASP A 82 -2.16 -4.15 -7.17
C ASP A 82 -2.27 -2.76 -6.52
N LEU A 83 -2.87 -2.66 -5.32
CA LEU A 83 -2.96 -1.42 -4.52
C LEU A 83 -1.59 -0.93 -4.04
N ALA A 84 -0.78 -1.80 -3.44
CA ALA A 84 0.56 -1.44 -2.98
C ALA A 84 1.44 -0.94 -4.14
N GLU A 85 1.39 -1.63 -5.29
CA GLU A 85 2.11 -1.22 -6.49
C GLU A 85 1.61 0.12 -7.05
N ALA A 86 0.30 0.36 -7.04
CA ALA A 86 -0.27 1.60 -7.54
C ALA A 86 0.18 2.82 -6.73
N ILE A 87 0.22 2.67 -5.41
CA ILE A 87 0.74 3.70 -4.50
C ILE A 87 2.21 3.98 -4.81
N LEU A 88 3.06 2.94 -4.87
CA LEU A 88 4.49 3.09 -5.11
C LEU A 88 4.82 3.64 -6.51
N LYS A 89 4.08 3.21 -7.54
CA LYS A 89 4.16 3.77 -8.90
C LYS A 89 3.76 5.24 -8.91
N GLY A 90 2.74 5.63 -8.15
CA GLY A 90 2.32 7.03 -8.01
C GLY A 90 3.40 7.91 -7.38
N PHE A 91 4.09 7.41 -6.36
CA PHE A 91 5.24 8.08 -5.76
C PHE A 91 6.54 7.97 -6.59
N LYS A 92 6.51 7.29 -7.76
CA LYS A 92 7.68 7.02 -8.62
C LYS A 92 8.85 6.39 -7.87
N VAL A 93 8.56 5.50 -6.92
CA VAL A 93 9.57 4.81 -6.11
C VAL A 93 9.80 3.40 -6.67
N ASP A 94 11.05 3.03 -6.90
CA ASP A 94 11.42 1.65 -7.24
C ASP A 94 11.11 0.72 -6.07
N TYR A 95 10.57 -0.47 -6.35
CA TYR A 95 10.23 -1.44 -5.31
C TYR A 95 10.57 -2.87 -5.71
N VAL A 96 10.64 -3.72 -4.69
CA VAL A 96 10.80 -5.17 -4.81
C VAL A 96 9.74 -5.82 -3.92
N ILE A 97 9.03 -6.80 -4.47
CA ILE A 97 8.02 -7.57 -3.73
C ILE A 97 8.73 -8.73 -3.03
N ARG A 98 8.50 -8.87 -1.71
CA ARG A 98 8.86 -10.06 -0.96
C ARG A 98 7.61 -10.67 -0.32
N SER A 99 7.43 -11.97 -0.53
CA SER A 99 6.29 -12.75 -0.05
C SER A 99 6.76 -13.93 0.78
#